data_AF-A0A1V4X6P8-F1
#
_entry.id   AF-A0A1V4X6P8-F1
#
_cell.length_a   1.000
_cell.length_b   1.000
_cell.length_c   1.000
_cell.angle_alpha   90.00
_cell.angle_beta   90.00
_cell.angle_gamma   90.00
#
_symmetry.space_group_name_H-M   'P 1'
#
loop_
_entity.id
_entity.type
_entity.pdbx_description
1 polymer ?
#
loop_
_entity_poly.entity_id
_entity_poly.type
_entity_poly.pdbx_seq_one_letter_code
_entity_poly.pdbx_strand_id
1 'polypeptide(L)'
;MNSPWKEKIMCMIQCTRCGSSLKADDERILSVYDHEPICMNCKREEEKRPDYAEVSKNMIGQCMIETELAQSDQGGYCYHHFYPYKC
;
A
#
# COMPACT_ATOMS: atom_id res chain seq x y z
N MET A 1 -3.65 4.28 -18.40
CA MET A 1 -2.76 3.12 -18.32
C MET A 1 -3.04 2.45 -16.98
N ASN A 2 -3.41 1.17 -16.98
CA ASN A 2 -3.63 0.43 -15.74
C ASN A 2 -2.29 0.30 -15.01
N SER A 3 -2.16 0.93 -13.85
CA SER A 3 -0.98 0.78 -13.02
C SER A 3 -0.98 -0.64 -12.43
N PRO A 4 0.08 -1.46 -12.63
CA PRO A 4 0.11 -2.88 -12.25
C PRO A 4 -0.23 -3.15 -10.77
N TRP A 5 0.03 -2.18 -9.89
CA TRP A 5 -0.28 -2.29 -8.46
C TRP A 5 -1.78 -2.36 -8.17
N LYS A 6 -2.61 -1.67 -8.97
CA LYS A 6 -4.05 -1.58 -8.73
C LYS A 6 -4.72 -2.94 -8.94
N GLU A 7 -4.31 -3.67 -9.97
CA GLU A 7 -4.77 -5.05 -10.21
C GLU A 7 -4.35 -5.99 -9.08
N LYS A 8 -3.14 -5.80 -8.53
CA LYS A 8 -2.66 -6.60 -7.39
C LYS A 8 -3.46 -6.35 -6.11
N ILE A 9 -3.79 -5.10 -5.77
CA ILE A 9 -4.50 -4.78 -4.52
C ILE A 9 -6.02 -4.97 -4.63
N MET A 10 -6.60 -4.76 -5.82
CA MET A 10 -8.05 -4.62 -5.96
C MET A 10 -8.80 -5.83 -5.41
N CYS A 11 -8.35 -7.06 -5.70
CA CYS A 11 -9.01 -8.25 -5.16
C CYS A 11 -8.00 -9.33 -4.76
N MET A 12 -6.97 -8.92 -4.02
CA MET A 12 -6.06 -9.85 -3.34
C MET A 12 -6.85 -10.71 -2.34
N ILE A 13 -6.98 -12.00 -2.65
CA ILE A 13 -7.68 -13.01 -1.81
C ILE A 13 -6.78 -13.65 -0.75
N GLN A 14 -5.47 -13.40 -0.81
CA GLN A 14 -4.48 -13.92 0.12
C GLN A 14 -3.37 -12.91 0.33
N CYS A 15 -3.03 -12.61 1.59
CA CYS A 15 -1.92 -11.70 1.90
C CYS A 15 -0.58 -12.33 1.52
N THR A 16 0.21 -11.61 0.72
CA THR A 16 1.54 -12.03 0.25
C THR A 16 2.55 -12.25 1.38
N ARG A 17 2.38 -11.59 2.53
CA ARG A 17 3.32 -11.68 3.67
C ARG A 17 2.99 -12.77 4.67
N CYS A 18 1.72 -12.87 5.11
CA CYS A 18 1.33 -13.82 6.14
C CYS A 18 0.53 -15.01 5.62
N GLY A 19 0.18 -15.03 4.33
CA GLY A 19 -0.60 -16.10 3.71
C GLY A 19 -2.07 -16.16 4.17
N SER A 20 -2.54 -15.21 4.99
CA SER A 20 -3.94 -15.19 5.46
C SER A 20 -4.90 -14.91 4.31
N SER A 21 -6.03 -15.62 4.29
CA SER A 21 -7.12 -15.35 3.35
C SER A 21 -7.79 -14.01 3.64
N LEU A 22 -8.20 -13.32 2.57
CA LEU A 22 -8.90 -12.04 2.60
C LEU A 22 -10.21 -12.15 1.83
N LYS A 23 -11.28 -11.64 2.44
CA LYS A 23 -12.61 -11.50 1.84
C LYS A 23 -12.69 -10.18 1.05
N ALA A 24 -13.82 -9.97 0.36
CA ALA A 24 -14.06 -8.74 -0.38
C ALA A 24 -14.02 -7.51 0.54
N ASP A 25 -14.77 -7.58 1.64
CA ASP A 25 -14.91 -6.51 2.65
C ASP A 25 -13.65 -6.27 3.51
N ASP A 26 -12.66 -7.15 3.43
CA ASP A 26 -11.41 -7.01 4.19
C ASP A 26 -10.53 -5.94 3.56
N GLU A 27 -10.02 -5.05 4.42
CA GLU A 27 -9.15 -3.95 4.03
C GLU A 27 -7.75 -4.41 3.65
N ARG A 28 -7.21 -3.78 2.61
CA ARG A 28 -5.88 -4.04 2.05
C ARG A 28 -5.15 -2.72 1.87
N ILE A 29 -3.84 -2.73 2.04
CA ILE A 29 -3.03 -1.51 1.98
C ILE A 29 -1.68 -1.85 1.35
N LEU A 30 -1.03 -0.88 0.70
CA LEU A 30 0.33 -1.05 0.21
C LEU A 30 1.32 -0.86 1.36
N SER A 31 2.31 -1.74 1.43
CA SER A 31 3.44 -1.57 2.35
C SER A 31 4.25 -0.32 2.01
N VAL A 32 4.68 0.44 3.02
CA VAL A 32 5.62 1.55 2.84
C VAL A 32 7.07 1.09 2.62
N TYR A 33 7.35 -0.22 2.73
CA TYR A 33 8.69 -0.79 2.59
C TYR A 33 8.94 -1.40 1.21
N ASP A 34 7.99 -2.20 0.73
CA ASP A 34 8.13 -2.96 -0.53
C ASP A 34 7.02 -2.66 -1.55
N HIS A 35 6.07 -1.79 -1.22
CA HIS A 35 4.93 -1.40 -2.06
C HIS A 35 4.02 -2.55 -2.48
N GLU A 36 4.15 -3.73 -1.87
CA GLU A 36 3.26 -4.86 -2.13
C GLU A 36 1.99 -4.74 -1.28
N PRO A 37 0.84 -5.23 -1.79
CA PRO A 37 -0.39 -5.24 -1.03
C PRO A 37 -0.29 -6.22 0.14
N ILE A 38 -0.68 -5.75 1.32
CA ILE A 38 -0.70 -6.51 2.56
C ILE A 38 -2.05 -6.34 3.28
N CYS A 39 -2.36 -7.26 4.19
CA CYS A 39 -3.52 -7.11 5.07
C CYS A 39 -3.24 -6.11 6.20
N MET A 40 -4.30 -5.58 6.82
CA MET A 40 -4.18 -4.65 7.93
C MET A 40 -3.46 -5.23 9.17
N ASN A 41 -3.42 -6.55 9.34
CA ASN A 41 -2.62 -7.17 10.40
C ASN A 41 -1.12 -7.01 10.14
N CYS A 42 -0.68 -7.31 8.91
CA CYS A 42 0.72 -7.10 8.52
C CYS A 42 1.10 -5.63 8.59
N LYS A 43 0.19 -4.73 8.20
CA LYS A 43 0.40 -3.27 8.32
C LYS A 43 0.61 -2.85 9.77
N ARG A 44 -0.19 -3.35 10.70
CA ARG A 44 -0.01 -3.07 12.13
C ARG A 44 1.34 -3.56 12.67
N GLU A 45 1.88 -4.65 12.15
CA GLU A 45 3.24 -5.09 12.50
C GLU A 45 4.32 -4.21 11.86
N GLU A 46 4.09 -3.67 10.65
CA GLU A 46 4.98 -2.66 10.06
C GLU A 46 5.04 -1.39 10.91
N GLU A 47 3.89 -0.90 11.37
CA GLU A 47 3.75 0.33 12.14
C GLU A 47 4.47 0.27 13.50
N LYS A 48 4.72 -0.94 14.02
CA LYS A 48 5.47 -1.15 15.27
C LYS A 48 6.98 -1.13 15.08
N ARG A 49 7.48 -1.18 13.84
CA ARG A 49 8.93 -1.19 13.60
C ARG A 49 9.54 0.16 14.01
N PRO A 50 10.74 0.17 14.62
CA PRO A 50 11.34 1.40 15.14
C PRO A 50 11.67 2.43 14.04
N ASP A 51 11.90 1.97 12.82
CA ASP A 51 12.21 2.77 11.63
C ASP A 51 10.98 3.21 10.83
N TYR A 52 9.77 2.75 11.20
CA TYR A 52 8.55 2.98 10.43
C TYR A 52 8.27 4.47 10.16
N ALA A 53 8.49 5.33 11.15
CA ALA A 53 8.26 6.77 11.01
C ALA A 53 9.20 7.41 9.98
N GLU A 54 10.45 6.96 9.91
CA GLU A 54 11.42 7.46 8.93
C GLU A 54 11.09 6.94 7.53
N VAL A 55 10.85 5.63 7.41
CA VAL A 55 10.48 4.99 6.14
C VAL A 55 9.19 5.60 5.56
N SER A 56 8.18 5.85 6.41
CA SER A 56 6.93 6.49 5.99
C SER A 56 7.13 7.91 5.48
N LYS A 57 8.01 8.70 6.12
CA LYS A 57 8.34 10.06 5.65
C LYS A 57 9.06 10.02 4.30
N ASN A 58 10.01 9.11 4.14
CA ASN A 58 10.71 8.92 2.87
C ASN A 58 9.74 8.51 1.76
N MET A 59 8.80 7.59 2.06
CA MET A 59 7.73 7.20 1.15
C MET A 59 6.86 8.39 0.72
N ILE A 60 6.42 9.23 1.67
CA ILE A 60 5.64 10.44 1.36
C ILE A 60 6.45 11.37 0.45
N GLY A 61 7.72 11.59 0.76
CA GLY A 61 8.60 12.44 -0.04
C GLY A 61 8.75 11.95 -1.48
N GLN A 62 9.01 10.65 -1.67
CA GLN A 62 9.07 10.04 -3.00
C GLN A 62 7.74 10.18 -3.74
N CYS A 63 6.64 9.90 -3.05
CA CYS A 63 5.30 10.02 -3.62
C CYS A 63 4.96 11.43 -4.10
N MET A 64 5.34 12.47 -3.34
CA MET A 64 5.14 13.85 -3.75
C MET A 64 5.91 14.17 -5.02
N ILE A 65 7.19 13.78 -5.08
CA ILE A 65 8.04 13.99 -6.26
C ILE A 65 7.45 13.29 -7.49
N GLU A 66 7.07 12.00 -7.36
CA GLU A 66 6.50 11.23 -8.46
C GLU A 66 5.16 11.78 -8.93
N THR A 67 4.29 12.18 -7.99
CA THR A 67 2.98 12.78 -8.29
C THR A 67 3.14 14.13 -9.00
N GLU A 68 4.09 14.96 -8.58
CA GLU A 68 4.39 16.23 -9.23
C GLU A 68 4.93 16.02 -10.66
N LEU A 69 5.88 15.11 -10.84
CA LEU A 69 6.45 14.78 -12.14
C LEU A 69 5.41 14.19 -13.11
N ALA A 70 4.54 13.32 -12.61
CA ALA A 70 3.46 12.72 -13.39
C ALA A 70 2.23 13.63 -13.51
N GLN A 71 2.20 14.75 -12.79
CA GLN A 71 1.05 15.65 -12.60
C GLN A 71 -0.24 14.93 -12.15
N SER A 72 -0.11 13.75 -11.52
CA SER A 72 -1.23 12.89 -11.11
C SER A 72 -0.76 11.75 -10.21
N ASP A 73 -1.54 11.41 -9.18
CA ASP A 73 -1.38 10.15 -8.44
C ASP A 73 -2.17 9.05 -9.18
N GLN A 74 -1.46 8.28 -10.02
CA GLN A 74 -2.10 7.33 -10.92
C GLN A 74 -2.86 6.23 -10.15
N GLY A 75 -4.18 6.37 -10.14
CA GLY A 75 -5.10 5.44 -9.50
C GLY A 75 -5.09 5.49 -7.97
N GLY A 76 -4.45 6.49 -7.36
CA GLY A 76 -4.31 6.60 -5.91
C GLY A 76 -3.15 5.77 -5.33
N TYR A 77 -2.11 5.46 -6.11
CA TYR A 77 -0.98 4.63 -5.67
C TYR A 77 -0.38 5.14 -4.36
N CYS A 78 -0.05 6.44 -4.33
CA CYS A 78 0.54 7.07 -3.16
C CYS A 78 -0.44 7.13 -2.00
N TYR A 79 -1.70 7.43 -2.30
CA TYR A 79 -2.78 7.39 -1.31
C TYR A 79 -2.91 6.01 -0.62
N HIS A 80 -2.81 4.92 -1.37
CA HIS A 80 -3.03 3.57 -0.87
C HIS A 80 -1.88 2.95 -0.06
N HIS A 81 -0.80 3.69 0.19
CA HIS A 81 0.21 3.33 1.20
C HIS A 81 -0.22 3.70 2.63
N PHE A 82 -1.17 4.64 2.73
CA PHE A 82 -1.63 5.21 4.00
C PHE A 82 -3.13 5.02 4.23
N TYR A 83 -3.91 4.83 3.16
CA TYR A 83 -5.35 4.62 3.23
C TYR A 83 -5.75 3.27 2.64
N PRO A 84 -6.41 2.41 3.41
CA PRO A 84 -6.78 1.09 2.95
C PRO A 84 -7.82 1.14 1.82
N TYR A 85 -7.83 0.06 1.05
CA TYR A 85 -8.73 -0.22 -0.06
C TYR A 85 -9.56 -1.48 0.26
N LYS A 86 -10.79 -1.52 -0.23
CA LYS A 86 -11.67 -2.71 -0.22
C LYS A 86 -11.98 -3.11 -1.65
N CYS A 87 -11.96 -4.42 -1.93
CA CYS A 87 -12.59 -4.97 -3.14
C CYS A 87 -14.10 -4.70 -2.97
#